data_AF-A0A2R6H7B2-F1
#
_entry.id   AF-A0A2R6H7B2-F1
#
_cell.length_a   1.000
_cell.length_b   1.000
_cell.length_c   1.000
_cell.angle_alpha   90.00
_cell.angle_beta   90.00
_cell.angle_gamma   90.00
#
_symmetry.space_group_name_H-M   'P 1'
#
loop_
_entity.id
_entity.type
_entity.pdbx_description
1 polymer ?
#
loop_
_entity_poly.entity_id
_entity_poly.type
_entity_poly.pdbx_seq_one_letter_code
_entity_poly.pdbx_strand_id
1 'polypeptide(L)'
;MASEQRFIEDGMRRTRIDEFFEEELGRAGYGGMELANTPMGTQIVLQAEKPGMVIGKGGKNIRKVTSELEERFDLEDPQIDVQEVEEPDLNAQIVADRLGNALERGWYFRKAGHTTVDRIMDAGALGAEIILAGKVTGARSRVEKFNRGYVKHNGEPAEDIVDRGDGVAVMKLGTIGVTVRIIPPGSDLPDDFRIREDVDVSGLVPEDVEGDDVDALLAGDEPEPAEDGPDAEAATGAEGTETSAEADTPAAAAEVAEEEIVEEGVESETGAAPTAPASTAEVAEEELDALDAAVETDLDEETTAEAEELVEEMDAAEAAEADTTAADQAADTAGSSADLTAIDGVGEAKAAALREAGFSTLDDVRAASEADLAEAEGVGEAFAERITDGVAALDAEGETGGGNEGGGA
;
A
#
# COMPACT_ATOMS: atom_id res chain seq x y z
N MET A 1 -10.53 -36.27 23.34
CA MET A 1 -10.75 -36.68 21.94
C MET A 1 -11.87 -35.88 21.26
N ALA A 2 -13.14 -35.98 21.66
CA ALA A 2 -14.22 -35.24 20.95
C ALA A 2 -14.10 -33.71 21.05
N SER A 3 -13.64 -33.19 22.19
CA SER A 3 -13.39 -31.75 22.39
C SER A 3 -12.18 -31.24 21.60
N GLU A 4 -11.12 -32.05 21.51
CA GLU A 4 -9.89 -31.69 20.76
C GLU A 4 -10.15 -31.68 19.26
N GLN A 5 -10.89 -32.67 18.74
CA GLN A 5 -11.27 -32.72 17.33
C GLN A 5 -12.13 -31.53 16.94
N ARG A 6 -13.12 -31.19 17.76
CA ARG A 6 -13.95 -30.00 17.54
C ARG A 6 -13.14 -28.71 17.57
N PHE A 7 -12.22 -28.57 18.52
CA PHE A 7 -11.33 -27.40 18.58
C PHE A 7 -10.47 -27.25 17.32
N ILE A 8 -9.91 -28.36 16.83
CA ILE A 8 -9.10 -28.35 15.59
C ILE A 8 -9.97 -28.03 14.38
N GLU A 9 -11.17 -28.60 14.30
CA GLU A 9 -12.13 -28.33 13.21
C GLU A 9 -12.59 -26.87 13.19
N ASP A 10 -12.95 -26.32 14.36
CA ASP A 10 -13.32 -24.92 14.52
C ASP A 10 -12.15 -24.00 14.14
N GLY A 11 -10.91 -24.35 14.51
CA GLY A 11 -9.69 -23.64 14.12
C GLY A 11 -9.46 -23.66 12.60
N MET A 12 -9.53 -24.84 11.98
CA MET A 12 -9.41 -24.98 10.52
C MET A 12 -10.52 -24.24 9.76
N ARG A 13 -11.71 -24.16 10.34
CA ARG A 13 -12.81 -23.38 9.77
C ARG A 13 -12.51 -21.89 9.86
N ARG A 14 -12.07 -21.39 11.02
CA ARG A 14 -11.69 -19.98 11.21
C ARG A 14 -10.61 -19.55 10.21
N THR A 15 -9.51 -20.30 10.10
CA THR A 15 -8.41 -19.95 9.18
C THR A 15 -8.87 -19.91 7.72
N ARG A 16 -9.68 -20.89 7.27
CA ARG A 16 -10.19 -20.88 5.89
C ARG A 16 -11.11 -19.70 5.60
N ILE A 17 -11.88 -19.26 6.58
CA ILE A 17 -12.73 -18.09 6.44
C ILE A 17 -11.88 -16.81 6.41
N ASP A 18 -10.82 -16.75 7.21
CA ASP A 18 -9.86 -15.63 7.25
C ASP A 18 -9.15 -15.45 5.89
N GLU A 19 -8.60 -16.53 5.33
CA GLU A 19 -7.99 -16.55 3.98
C GLU A 19 -8.99 -16.11 2.91
N PHE A 20 -10.26 -16.55 3.00
CA PHE A 20 -11.30 -16.16 2.07
C PHE A 20 -11.61 -14.66 2.13
N PHE A 21 -11.66 -14.07 3.33
CA PHE A 21 -11.87 -12.63 3.48
C PHE A 21 -10.67 -11.82 2.99
N GLU A 22 -9.45 -12.28 3.22
CA GLU A 22 -8.24 -11.63 2.71
C GLU A 22 -8.27 -11.53 1.17
N GLU A 23 -8.63 -12.62 0.49
CA GLU A 23 -8.74 -12.68 -0.98
C GLU A 23 -9.88 -11.78 -1.53
N GLU A 24 -11.11 -11.91 -1.02
CA GLU A 24 -12.26 -11.16 -1.54
C GLU A 24 -12.25 -9.67 -1.12
N LEU A 25 -11.74 -9.35 0.08
CA LEU A 25 -11.77 -8.00 0.65
C LEU A 25 -10.44 -7.23 0.54
N GLY A 26 -9.44 -7.75 -0.18
CA GLY A 26 -8.15 -7.06 -0.37
C GLY A 26 -8.27 -5.62 -0.90
N ARG A 27 -9.33 -5.31 -1.66
CA ARG A 27 -9.60 -3.93 -2.15
C ARG A 27 -10.11 -2.98 -1.06
N ALA A 28 -10.79 -3.51 -0.05
CA ALA A 28 -11.36 -2.73 1.05
C ALA A 28 -10.34 -2.46 2.17
N GLY A 29 -9.20 -3.16 2.16
CA GLY A 29 -8.19 -3.11 3.22
C GLY A 29 -8.64 -3.94 4.42
N TYR A 30 -8.43 -5.25 4.35
CA TYR A 30 -8.80 -6.20 5.40
C TYR A 30 -7.80 -6.13 6.56
N GLY A 31 -8.29 -5.92 7.78
CA GLY A 31 -7.46 -5.81 8.99
C GLY A 31 -7.52 -7.01 9.92
N GLY A 32 -8.40 -7.98 9.63
CA GLY A 32 -8.62 -9.17 10.43
C GLY A 32 -10.09 -9.42 10.75
N MET A 33 -10.34 -10.60 11.33
CA MET A 33 -11.67 -11.03 11.74
C MET A 33 -11.70 -11.60 13.16
N GLU A 34 -12.84 -11.38 13.80
CA GLU A 34 -13.23 -12.08 15.03
C GLU A 34 -14.48 -12.91 14.76
N LEU A 35 -14.43 -14.20 15.12
CA LEU A 35 -15.53 -15.14 14.92
C LEU A 35 -16.07 -15.58 16.28
N ALA A 36 -17.35 -15.31 16.51
CA ALA A 36 -18.08 -15.70 17.71
C ALA A 36 -19.24 -16.65 17.33
N ASN A 37 -19.14 -17.91 17.74
CA ASN A 37 -20.20 -18.89 17.53
C ASN A 37 -21.29 -18.71 18.59
N THR A 38 -22.50 -18.32 18.17
CA THR A 38 -23.67 -18.25 19.06
C THR A 38 -24.64 -19.39 18.75
N PRO A 39 -25.52 -19.78 19.68
CA PRO A 39 -26.54 -20.80 19.40
C PRO A 39 -27.56 -20.40 18.32
N MET A 40 -27.63 -19.12 17.95
CA MET A 40 -28.56 -18.59 16.95
C MET A 40 -27.91 -18.39 15.58
N GLY A 41 -26.59 -18.54 15.48
CA GLY A 41 -25.83 -18.33 14.25
C GLY A 41 -24.37 -17.92 14.52
N THR A 42 -23.57 -17.84 13.47
CA THR A 42 -22.17 -17.39 13.58
C THR A 42 -22.09 -15.88 13.41
N GLN A 43 -21.59 -15.17 14.43
CA GLN A 43 -21.34 -13.74 14.35
C GLN A 43 -19.89 -13.52 13.93
N ILE A 44 -19.69 -12.78 12.84
CA ILE A 44 -18.37 -12.44 12.30
C ILE A 44 -18.22 -10.92 12.38
N VAL A 45 -17.22 -10.46 13.12
CA VAL A 45 -16.84 -9.05 13.17
C VAL A 45 -15.62 -8.87 12.28
N LEU A 46 -15.78 -8.10 11.21
CA LEU A 46 -14.73 -7.77 10.25
C LEU A 46 -14.17 -6.39 10.55
N GLN A 47 -12.85 -6.29 10.57
CA GLN A 47 -12.15 -5.00 10.66
C GLN A 47 -11.66 -4.59 9.27
N ALA A 48 -12.03 -3.40 8.82
CA ALA A 48 -11.62 -2.90 7.52
C ALA A 48 -11.28 -1.40 7.52
N GLU A 49 -10.36 -0.99 6.65
CA GLU A 49 -10.06 0.43 6.39
C GLU A 49 -11.28 1.14 5.77
N LYS A 50 -11.98 0.47 4.83
CA LYS A 50 -13.09 1.07 4.10
C LYS A 50 -14.35 0.20 4.19
N PRO A 51 -15.16 0.35 5.25
CA PRO A 51 -16.39 -0.43 5.44
C PRO A 51 -17.37 -0.35 4.27
N GLY A 52 -17.46 0.83 3.63
CA GLY A 52 -18.32 1.04 2.48
C GLY A 52 -17.99 0.15 1.28
N MET A 53 -16.72 -0.21 1.08
CA MET A 53 -16.30 -1.14 0.02
C MET A 53 -16.68 -2.59 0.35
N VAL A 54 -16.59 -2.99 1.63
CA VAL A 54 -17.02 -4.32 2.10
C VAL A 54 -18.52 -4.52 1.88
N ILE A 55 -19.34 -3.51 2.21
CA ILE A 55 -20.80 -3.55 2.02
C ILE A 55 -21.14 -3.55 0.53
N GLY A 56 -20.46 -2.70 -0.25
CA GLY A 56 -20.68 -2.50 -1.67
C GLY A 56 -21.97 -1.72 -2.00
N LYS A 57 -22.18 -1.42 -3.28
CA LYS A 57 -23.32 -0.61 -3.74
C LYS A 57 -24.65 -1.30 -3.40
N GLY A 58 -25.43 -0.67 -2.52
CA GLY A 58 -26.72 -1.20 -2.05
C GLY A 58 -26.62 -2.50 -1.24
N GLY A 59 -25.46 -2.81 -0.66
CA GLY A 59 -25.25 -4.06 0.08
C GLY A 59 -25.14 -5.30 -0.80
N LYS A 60 -24.78 -5.16 -2.08
CA LYS A 60 -24.61 -6.31 -2.99
C LYS A 60 -23.43 -7.19 -2.59
N ASN A 61 -22.31 -6.58 -2.19
CA ASN A 61 -21.08 -7.31 -1.91
C ASN A 61 -21.22 -8.12 -0.61
N ILE A 62 -21.70 -7.51 0.47
CA ILE A 62 -21.95 -8.22 1.73
C ILE A 62 -22.92 -9.40 1.56
N ARG A 63 -23.96 -9.26 0.72
CA ARG A 63 -24.89 -10.35 0.42
C ARG A 63 -24.23 -11.49 -0.35
N LYS A 64 -23.41 -11.17 -1.36
CA LYS A 64 -22.59 -12.15 -2.10
C LYS A 64 -21.71 -12.94 -1.12
N VAL A 65 -20.94 -12.23 -0.30
CA VAL A 65 -20.03 -12.81 0.69
C VAL A 65 -20.79 -13.66 1.71
N THR A 66 -21.95 -13.21 2.20
CA THR A 66 -22.80 -13.98 3.11
C THR A 66 -23.28 -15.29 2.48
N SER A 67 -23.74 -15.25 1.23
CA SER A 67 -24.17 -16.46 0.51
C SER A 67 -23.01 -17.43 0.27
N GLU A 68 -21.82 -16.93 -0.07
CA GLU A 68 -20.63 -17.78 -0.23
C GLU A 68 -20.19 -18.41 1.10
N LEU A 69 -20.37 -17.72 2.22
CA LEU A 69 -20.11 -18.26 3.56
C LEU A 69 -21.05 -19.41 3.93
N GLU A 70 -22.33 -19.29 3.57
CA GLU A 70 -23.33 -20.36 3.75
C GLU A 70 -23.01 -21.57 2.85
N GLU A 71 -22.69 -21.33 1.58
CA GLU A 71 -22.51 -22.40 0.58
C GLU A 71 -21.16 -23.12 0.68
N ARG A 72 -20.05 -22.40 0.91
CA ARG A 72 -18.70 -22.98 0.91
C ARG A 72 -18.27 -23.51 2.27
N PHE A 73 -18.75 -22.89 3.35
CA PHE A 73 -18.31 -23.19 4.70
C PHE A 73 -19.42 -23.75 5.59
N ASP A 74 -20.62 -23.99 5.05
CA ASP A 74 -21.80 -24.55 5.74
C ASP A 74 -22.13 -23.81 7.05
N LEU A 75 -22.00 -22.48 7.03
CA LEU A 75 -22.28 -21.63 8.20
C LEU A 75 -23.78 -21.50 8.42
N GLU A 76 -24.21 -21.74 9.65
CA GLU A 76 -25.60 -21.54 10.07
C GLU A 76 -25.84 -20.04 10.32
N ASP A 77 -26.67 -19.43 9.47
CA ASP A 77 -27.12 -18.03 9.56
C ASP A 77 -25.99 -17.02 9.88
N PRO A 78 -24.95 -16.88 9.04
CA PRO A 78 -23.84 -15.98 9.30
C PRO A 78 -24.29 -14.51 9.37
N GLN A 79 -23.95 -13.85 10.48
CA GLN A 79 -24.20 -12.43 10.70
C GLN A 79 -22.85 -11.69 10.63
N ILE A 80 -22.68 -10.86 9.59
CA ILE A 80 -21.45 -10.10 9.38
C ILE A 80 -21.65 -8.66 9.87
N ASP A 81 -20.84 -8.26 10.86
CA ASP A 81 -20.71 -6.89 11.33
C ASP A 81 -19.38 -6.31 10.84
N VAL A 82 -19.39 -5.10 10.30
CA VAL A 82 -18.20 -4.46 9.73
C VAL A 82 -17.83 -3.26 10.58
N GLN A 83 -16.67 -3.33 11.21
CA GLN A 83 -16.10 -2.28 12.04
C GLN A 83 -14.96 -1.58 11.30
N GLU A 84 -14.89 -0.26 11.47
CA GLU A 84 -13.82 0.56 10.93
C GLU A 84 -12.59 0.46 11.85
N VAL A 85 -11.41 0.31 11.25
CA VAL A 85 -10.15 0.37 12.00
C VAL A 85 -9.84 1.83 12.33
N GLU A 86 -9.62 2.14 13.61
CA GLU A 86 -9.36 3.51 14.08
C GLU A 86 -8.15 4.14 13.39
N GLU A 87 -7.03 3.41 13.35
CA GLU A 87 -5.77 3.83 12.72
C GLU A 87 -5.25 2.73 11.78
N PRO A 88 -5.58 2.78 10.48
CA PRO A 88 -5.22 1.73 9.53
C PRO A 88 -3.71 1.65 9.25
N ASP A 89 -2.95 2.70 9.59
CA ASP A 89 -1.49 2.74 9.44
C ASP A 89 -0.75 1.97 10.55
N LEU A 90 -1.43 1.58 11.63
CA LEU A 90 -0.88 0.75 12.70
C LEU A 90 -1.14 -0.75 12.50
N ASN A 91 -2.05 -1.12 11.60
CA ASN A 91 -2.35 -2.52 11.27
C ASN A 91 -1.41 -3.00 10.16
N ALA A 92 -0.58 -3.99 10.45
CA ALA A 92 0.48 -4.44 9.55
C ALA A 92 -0.06 -5.09 8.27
N GLN A 93 -1.20 -5.80 8.34
CA GLN A 93 -1.81 -6.47 7.20
C GLN A 93 -2.33 -5.46 6.16
N ILE A 94 -3.13 -4.47 6.61
CA ILE A 94 -3.65 -3.40 5.74
C ILE A 94 -2.50 -2.65 5.06
N VAL A 95 -1.43 -2.38 5.80
CA VAL A 95 -0.25 -1.68 5.26
C VAL A 95 0.50 -2.54 4.23
N ALA A 96 0.63 -3.85 4.45
CA ALA A 96 1.25 -4.77 3.52
C ALA A 96 0.49 -4.82 2.19
N ASP A 97 -0.83 -4.98 2.24
CA ASP A 97 -1.71 -4.98 1.06
C ASP A 97 -1.66 -3.65 0.33
N ARG A 98 -1.69 -2.54 1.07
CA ARG A 98 -1.63 -1.20 0.48
C ARG A 98 -0.31 -0.96 -0.25
N LEU A 99 0.80 -1.41 0.32
CA LEU A 99 2.11 -1.32 -0.30
C LEU A 99 2.20 -2.25 -1.52
N GLY A 100 1.64 -3.46 -1.45
CA GLY A 100 1.52 -4.37 -2.59
C GLY A 100 0.77 -3.73 -3.75
N ASN A 101 -0.43 -3.20 -3.49
CA ASN A 101 -1.23 -2.45 -4.46
C ASN A 101 -0.51 -1.20 -5.02
N ALA A 102 0.35 -0.54 -4.23
CA ALA A 102 1.13 0.60 -4.72
C ALA A 102 2.23 0.16 -5.70
N LEU A 103 2.90 -0.96 -5.40
CA LEU A 103 3.89 -1.56 -6.27
C LEU A 103 3.25 -2.03 -7.59
N GLU A 104 2.09 -2.68 -7.55
CA GLU A 104 1.34 -3.10 -8.75
C GLU A 104 0.94 -1.92 -9.65
N ARG A 105 0.61 -0.77 -9.05
CA ARG A 105 0.36 0.48 -9.77
C ARG A 105 1.62 1.12 -10.38
N GLY A 106 2.79 0.51 -10.20
CA GLY A 106 4.06 0.96 -10.79
C GLY A 106 4.79 2.02 -9.98
N TRP A 107 4.50 2.17 -8.68
CA TRP A 107 5.29 3.06 -7.83
C TRP A 107 6.71 2.52 -7.64
N TYR A 108 7.70 3.40 -7.68
CA TYR A 108 9.09 3.00 -7.46
C TYR A 108 9.28 2.49 -6.02
N PHE A 109 9.80 1.27 -5.88
CA PHE A 109 9.86 0.55 -4.60
C PHE A 109 10.51 1.32 -3.45
N ARG A 110 11.58 2.10 -3.69
CA ARG A 110 12.22 2.90 -2.63
C ARG A 110 11.32 4.02 -2.15
N LYS A 111 10.64 4.70 -3.09
CA LYS A 111 9.71 5.78 -2.77
C LYS A 111 8.51 5.21 -2.01
N ALA A 112 7.95 4.10 -2.47
CA ALA A 112 6.85 3.41 -1.81
C ALA A 112 7.26 2.96 -0.39
N GLY A 113 8.40 2.29 -0.24
CA GLY A 113 8.93 1.84 1.05
C GLY A 113 9.14 2.99 2.04
N HIS A 114 9.90 4.02 1.68
CA HIS A 114 10.14 5.16 2.57
C HIS A 114 8.85 5.90 2.94
N THR A 115 7.98 6.17 1.96
CA THR A 115 6.70 6.86 2.22
C THR A 115 5.81 6.05 3.18
N THR A 116 5.77 4.72 3.03
CA THR A 116 4.99 3.87 3.91
C THR A 116 5.58 3.81 5.31
N VAL A 117 6.89 3.61 5.46
CA VAL A 117 7.53 3.59 6.79
C VAL A 117 7.36 4.92 7.51
N ASP A 118 7.55 6.04 6.81
CA ASP A 118 7.39 7.37 7.41
C ASP A 118 5.93 7.58 7.87
N ARG A 119 4.92 7.12 7.09
CA ARG A 119 3.51 7.16 7.49
C ARG A 119 3.21 6.34 8.76
N ILE A 120 3.78 5.15 8.89
CA ILE A 120 3.62 4.31 10.09
C ILE A 120 4.21 5.00 11.33
N MET A 121 5.38 5.63 11.18
CA MET A 121 5.99 6.40 12.26
C MET A 121 5.18 7.65 12.62
N ASP A 122 4.60 8.32 11.63
CA ASP A 122 3.73 9.49 11.84
C ASP A 122 2.44 9.13 12.57
N ALA A 123 1.91 7.91 12.37
CA ALA A 123 0.78 7.36 13.12
C ALA A 123 1.13 7.01 14.58
N GLY A 124 2.40 7.15 14.99
CA GLY A 124 2.86 7.00 16.36
C GLY A 124 3.42 5.63 16.72
N ALA A 125 3.73 4.77 15.74
CA ALA A 125 4.39 3.49 16.01
C ALA A 125 5.75 3.71 16.69
N LEU A 126 6.12 2.80 17.60
CA LEU A 126 7.46 2.81 18.24
C LEU A 126 8.56 2.42 17.22
N GLY A 127 8.20 1.59 16.25
CA GLY A 127 9.04 1.30 15.09
C GLY A 127 8.33 0.45 14.06
N ALA A 128 8.93 0.44 12.87
CA ALA A 128 8.43 -0.28 11.71
C ALA A 128 9.59 -0.84 10.87
N GLU A 129 9.42 -2.05 10.37
CA GLU A 129 10.32 -2.71 9.42
C GLU A 129 9.50 -3.24 8.24
N ILE A 130 9.88 -2.86 7.03
CA ILE A 130 9.30 -3.35 5.78
C ILE A 130 10.38 -4.09 5.00
N ILE A 131 10.07 -5.31 4.57
CA ILE A 131 10.95 -6.17 3.79
C ILE A 131 10.28 -6.44 2.44
N LEU A 132 10.94 -6.04 1.37
CA LEU A 132 10.53 -6.36 -0.01
C LEU A 132 11.45 -7.44 -0.55
N ALA A 133 10.89 -8.62 -0.84
CA ALA A 133 11.65 -9.75 -1.37
C ALA A 133 11.11 -10.15 -2.74
N GLY A 134 11.94 -10.05 -3.79
CA GLY A 134 11.54 -10.45 -5.14
C GLY A 134 12.35 -9.81 -6.25
N LYS A 135 11.81 -9.79 -7.46
CA LYS A 135 12.43 -9.16 -8.64
C LYS A 135 12.11 -7.66 -8.70
N VAL A 136 12.76 -6.89 -7.83
CA VAL A 136 12.42 -5.47 -7.62
C VAL A 136 12.88 -4.55 -8.76
N THR A 137 14.09 -4.76 -9.31
CA THR A 137 14.67 -3.88 -10.35
C THR A 137 15.17 -4.60 -11.61
N GLY A 138 15.26 -5.93 -11.59
CA GLY A 138 15.83 -6.69 -12.71
C GLY A 138 15.53 -8.18 -12.59
N ALA A 139 16.17 -8.98 -13.44
CA ALA A 139 15.91 -10.42 -13.53
C ALA A 139 16.29 -11.21 -12.26
N ARG A 140 17.27 -10.73 -11.49
CA ARG A 140 17.73 -11.36 -10.24
C ARG A 140 16.92 -10.85 -9.05
N SER A 141 16.50 -11.77 -8.19
CA SER A 141 15.84 -11.42 -6.93
C SER A 141 16.78 -10.68 -5.98
N ARG A 142 16.21 -9.74 -5.24
CA ARG A 142 16.87 -8.96 -4.19
C ARG A 142 15.92 -8.83 -3.01
N VAL A 143 16.50 -8.62 -1.83
CA VAL A 143 15.75 -8.31 -0.61
C VAL A 143 16.16 -6.91 -0.17
N GLU A 144 15.22 -5.98 -0.18
CA GLU A 144 15.41 -4.61 0.29
C GLU A 144 14.67 -4.46 1.62
N LYS A 145 15.33 -3.84 2.60
CA LYS A 145 14.74 -3.58 3.92
C LYS A 145 14.66 -2.08 4.18
N PHE A 146 13.53 -1.63 4.68
CA PHE A 146 13.30 -0.27 5.14
C PHE A 146 12.93 -0.32 6.62
N ASN A 147 13.75 0.28 7.48
CA ASN A 147 13.53 0.27 8.92
C ASN A 147 13.54 1.69 9.50
N ARG A 148 12.65 1.93 10.47
CA ARG A 148 12.63 3.13 11.32
C ARG A 148 12.23 2.77 12.74
N GLY A 149 12.69 3.56 13.69
CA GLY A 149 12.36 3.37 15.11
C GLY A 149 12.94 2.08 15.68
N TYR A 150 12.17 1.44 16.55
CA TYR A 150 12.56 0.26 17.30
C TYR A 150 11.77 -0.99 16.86
N VAL A 151 12.47 -2.08 16.54
CA VAL A 151 11.84 -3.36 16.16
C VAL A 151 12.54 -4.50 16.89
N LYS A 152 11.76 -5.38 17.53
CA LYS A 152 12.25 -6.60 18.18
C LYS A 152 12.20 -7.76 17.20
N HIS A 153 13.30 -8.50 17.09
CA HIS A 153 13.39 -9.65 16.18
C HIS A 153 13.25 -11.00 16.89
N ASN A 154 13.51 -11.08 18.20
CA ASN A 154 13.63 -12.34 18.93
C ASN A 154 12.86 -12.33 20.26
N GLY A 155 12.48 -13.53 20.73
CA GLY A 155 11.83 -13.77 22.02
C GLY A 155 10.31 -13.66 21.97
N GLU A 156 9.65 -13.96 23.09
CA GLU A 156 8.20 -13.82 23.29
C GLU A 156 7.66 -12.41 22.91
N PRO A 157 8.36 -11.29 23.22
CA PRO A 157 7.93 -9.97 22.77
C PRO A 157 7.83 -9.81 21.25
N ALA A 158 8.58 -10.60 20.47
CA ALA A 158 8.52 -10.53 19.02
C ALA A 158 7.28 -11.23 18.43
N GLU A 159 6.63 -12.10 19.20
CA GLU A 159 5.40 -12.80 18.81
C GLU A 159 4.16 -12.07 19.35
N ASP A 160 4.24 -11.54 20.57
CA ASP A 160 3.08 -10.94 21.25
C ASP A 160 2.88 -9.45 20.95
N ILE A 161 3.97 -8.69 20.78
CA ILE A 161 3.93 -7.22 20.66
C ILE A 161 4.03 -6.77 19.20
N VAL A 162 4.83 -7.46 18.40
CA VAL A 162 5.10 -7.05 17.01
C VAL A 162 3.95 -7.54 16.14
N ASP A 163 3.18 -6.60 15.61
CA ASP A 163 2.19 -6.90 14.58
C ASP A 163 2.91 -7.18 13.25
N ARG A 164 2.53 -8.28 12.60
CA ARG A 164 3.15 -8.76 11.37
C ARG A 164 2.07 -8.99 10.31
N GLY A 165 2.26 -8.35 9.16
CA GLY A 165 1.45 -8.55 7.96
C GLY A 165 2.33 -8.98 6.80
N ASP A 166 1.81 -9.88 5.97
CA ASP A 166 2.46 -10.35 4.75
C ASP A 166 1.52 -10.09 3.58
N GLY A 167 2.04 -9.49 2.52
CA GLY A 167 1.28 -9.11 1.33
C GLY A 167 2.04 -9.50 0.06
N VAL A 168 1.30 -9.62 -1.03
CA VAL A 168 1.81 -10.08 -2.32
C VAL A 168 1.56 -9.02 -3.37
N ALA A 169 2.59 -8.66 -4.14
CA ALA A 169 2.47 -7.78 -5.30
C ALA A 169 2.76 -8.57 -6.59
N VAL A 170 1.78 -8.67 -7.47
CA VAL A 170 1.91 -9.37 -8.75
C VAL A 170 2.33 -8.37 -9.83
N MET A 171 3.57 -8.49 -10.29
CA MET A 171 4.12 -7.67 -11.39
C MET A 171 4.35 -8.49 -12.65
N LYS A 172 4.58 -7.79 -13.77
CA LYS A 172 4.88 -8.42 -15.07
C LYS A 172 6.09 -9.38 -15.05
N LEU A 173 7.12 -9.08 -14.25
CA LEU A 173 8.34 -9.90 -14.16
C LEU A 173 8.21 -11.08 -13.17
N GLY A 174 7.11 -11.14 -12.43
CA GLY A 174 6.84 -12.08 -11.35
C GLY A 174 6.34 -11.40 -10.08
N THR A 175 6.40 -12.13 -8.98
CA THR A 175 5.83 -11.70 -7.70
C THR A 175 6.89 -11.08 -6.78
N ILE A 176 6.49 -10.04 -6.04
CA ILE A 176 7.27 -9.46 -4.94
C ILE A 176 6.50 -9.69 -3.64
N GLY A 177 7.16 -10.32 -2.67
CA GLY A 177 6.64 -10.44 -1.31
C GLY A 177 6.91 -9.17 -0.51
N VAL A 178 5.90 -8.73 0.25
CA VAL A 178 5.93 -7.56 1.12
C VAL A 178 5.68 -8.05 2.54
N THR A 179 6.69 -8.01 3.40
CA THR A 179 6.51 -8.28 4.84
C THR A 179 6.61 -6.98 5.60
N VAL A 180 5.62 -6.70 6.45
CA VAL A 180 5.57 -5.50 7.29
C VAL A 180 5.53 -5.94 8.75
N ARG A 181 6.35 -5.29 9.58
CA ARG A 181 6.41 -5.49 11.02
C ARG A 181 6.25 -4.15 11.70
N ILE A 182 5.30 -4.02 12.60
CA ILE A 182 4.98 -2.76 13.30
C ILE A 182 4.97 -3.03 14.80
N ILE A 183 5.55 -2.12 15.58
CA ILE A 183 5.37 -2.09 17.03
C ILE A 183 4.36 -0.99 17.37
N PRO A 184 3.17 -1.35 17.87
CA PRO A 184 2.14 -0.38 18.24
C PRO A 184 2.62 0.63 19.30
N PRO A 185 2.02 1.84 19.33
CA PRO A 185 2.30 2.83 20.36
C PRO A 185 2.03 2.29 21.76
N GLY A 186 2.88 2.67 22.73
CA GLY A 186 2.64 2.38 24.15
C GLY A 186 2.84 0.91 24.56
N SER A 187 3.44 0.09 23.70
CA SER A 187 3.76 -1.30 24.02
C SER A 187 4.82 -1.38 25.13
N ASP A 188 4.50 -2.11 26.21
CA ASP A 188 5.41 -2.33 27.32
C ASP A 188 6.48 -3.37 26.94
N LEU A 189 7.69 -2.90 26.69
CA LEU A 189 8.82 -3.74 26.38
C LEU A 189 9.51 -4.20 27.68
N PRO A 190 10.05 -5.42 27.76
CA PRO A 190 10.72 -5.91 28.97
C PRO A 190 12.00 -5.11 29.30
N ASP A 191 12.55 -4.39 28.32
CA ASP A 191 13.66 -3.45 28.48
C ASP A 191 13.24 -2.03 28.92
N ASP A 192 11.95 -1.65 28.79
CA ASP A 192 11.45 -0.35 29.25
C ASP A 192 11.00 -0.43 30.71
N PHE A 193 11.94 -0.26 31.64
CA PHE A 193 11.64 -0.14 33.06
C PHE A 193 11.70 1.32 33.51
N ARG A 194 10.66 1.75 34.23
CA ARG A 194 10.59 3.11 34.81
C ARG A 194 10.96 3.06 36.29
N ILE A 195 12.10 3.65 36.63
CA ILE A 195 12.51 3.84 38.02
C ILE A 195 11.65 4.95 38.63
N ARG A 196 10.92 4.64 39.71
CA ARG A 196 10.17 5.64 40.47
C ARG A 196 11.07 6.24 41.53
N GLU A 197 11.42 7.51 41.38
CA GLU A 197 12.34 8.23 42.29
C GLU A 197 11.67 8.64 43.61
N ASP A 198 10.34 8.69 43.66
CA ASP A 198 9.56 9.13 44.84
C ASP A 198 9.35 8.03 45.89
N VAL A 199 9.99 6.87 45.74
CA VAL A 199 9.84 5.76 46.68
C VAL A 199 11.02 5.79 47.65
N ASP A 200 10.73 5.98 48.94
CA ASP A 200 11.73 5.90 50.01
C ASP A 200 12.34 4.47 50.08
N VAL A 201 13.54 4.32 49.52
CA VAL A 201 14.31 3.05 49.50
C VAL A 201 15.14 2.86 50.78
N SER A 202 15.01 3.77 51.76
CA SER A 202 15.81 3.82 52.99
C SER A 202 15.68 2.57 53.89
N GLY A 203 14.67 1.73 53.69
CA GLY A 203 14.51 0.45 54.40
C GLY A 203 15.02 -0.79 53.66
N LEU A 204 15.51 -0.65 52.41
CA LEU A 204 15.99 -1.75 51.56
C LEU A 204 17.49 -1.72 51.33
N VAL A 205 18.16 -0.62 51.68
CA VAL A 205 19.61 -0.59 51.79
C VAL A 205 19.97 -1.38 53.05
N PRO A 206 20.61 -2.56 52.96
CA PRO A 206 21.18 -3.17 54.15
C PRO A 206 22.08 -2.13 54.79
N GLU A 207 21.82 -1.79 56.04
CA GLU A 207 22.67 -0.89 56.82
C GLU A 207 24.11 -1.34 56.59
N ASP A 208 24.95 -0.41 56.12
CA ASP A 208 26.37 -0.64 55.89
C ASP A 208 26.88 -1.52 57.02
N VAL A 209 27.38 -2.70 56.67
CA VAL A 209 28.02 -3.59 57.63
C VAL A 209 29.22 -2.80 58.14
N GLU A 210 29.03 -2.09 59.25
CA GLU A 210 30.06 -1.27 59.89
C GLU A 210 31.25 -2.19 60.12
N GLY A 211 32.40 -1.72 59.64
CA GLY A 211 33.58 -2.53 59.39
C GLY A 211 34.08 -3.32 60.60
N ASP A 212 34.48 -4.56 60.31
CA ASP A 212 35.75 -5.17 60.77
C ASP A 212 35.92 -6.62 60.22
N ASP A 213 34.92 -7.20 59.55
CA ASP A 213 34.97 -8.62 59.13
C ASP A 213 35.42 -8.89 57.69
N VAL A 214 35.53 -7.87 56.82
CA VAL A 214 35.88 -8.10 55.41
C VAL A 214 37.37 -8.44 55.24
N ASP A 215 38.25 -7.83 56.05
CA ASP A 215 39.68 -8.14 56.08
C ASP A 215 39.99 -9.44 56.86
N ALA A 216 39.15 -9.81 57.83
CA ALA A 216 39.30 -11.06 58.59
C ALA A 216 38.99 -12.31 57.76
N LEU A 217 38.08 -12.20 56.78
CA LEU A 217 37.75 -13.29 55.86
C LEU A 217 38.80 -13.51 54.76
N LEU A 218 39.61 -12.49 54.44
CA LEU A 218 40.71 -12.58 53.47
C LEU A 218 42.03 -13.08 54.09
N ALA A 219 42.19 -12.98 55.42
CA ALA A 219 43.41 -13.37 56.14
C ALA A 219 43.39 -14.82 56.69
N GLY A 220 42.32 -15.59 56.44
CA GLY A 220 42.07 -16.89 57.07
C GLY A 220 42.52 -18.14 56.31
N ASP A 221 43.20 -18.03 55.17
CA ASP A 221 43.61 -19.19 54.37
C ASP A 221 45.13 -19.20 54.11
N GLU A 222 45.90 -19.57 55.14
CA GLU A 222 47.22 -20.18 54.96
C GLU A 222 47.08 -21.67 55.35
N PRO A 223 47.21 -22.62 54.41
CA PRO A 223 47.13 -24.04 54.73
C PRO A 223 48.45 -24.56 55.31
N GLU A 224 48.43 -25.00 56.57
CA GLU A 224 49.42 -25.91 57.14
C GLU A 224 49.31 -27.31 56.48
N PRO A 225 50.42 -28.02 56.22
CA PRO A 225 50.40 -29.26 55.45
C PRO A 225 49.98 -30.45 56.32
N ALA A 226 49.00 -31.24 55.86
CA ALA A 226 48.64 -32.52 56.45
C ALA A 226 49.25 -33.67 55.65
N GLU A 227 50.06 -34.49 56.33
CA GLU A 227 50.68 -35.73 55.82
C GLU A 227 49.66 -36.88 55.66
N ASP A 228 49.85 -37.61 54.55
CA ASP A 228 49.62 -39.05 54.26
C ASP A 228 48.27 -39.77 54.60
N GLY A 229 47.70 -40.41 53.57
CA GLY A 229 46.42 -41.14 53.53
C GLY A 229 46.44 -42.58 54.13
N PRO A 230 45.71 -43.60 53.57
CA PRO A 230 44.82 -43.64 52.40
C PRO A 230 43.43 -44.33 52.65
N ASP A 231 42.47 -44.15 51.73
CA ASP A 231 41.80 -45.24 50.95
C ASP A 231 40.48 -44.79 50.27
N ALA A 232 40.22 -45.43 49.11
CA ALA A 232 38.95 -45.58 48.36
C ALA A 232 38.63 -44.63 47.17
N GLU A 233 38.98 -45.14 45.99
CA GLU A 233 38.26 -45.17 44.69
C GLU A 233 37.09 -44.18 44.42
N ALA A 234 37.21 -43.38 43.35
CA ALA A 234 36.51 -43.58 42.06
C ALA A 234 36.35 -42.28 41.24
N ALA A 235 37.00 -42.27 40.06
CA ALA A 235 36.59 -41.69 38.77
C ALA A 235 35.95 -40.29 38.68
N THR A 236 36.77 -39.30 38.26
CA THR A 236 36.36 -38.15 37.45
C THR A 236 37.38 -37.93 36.32
N GLY A 237 36.95 -37.89 35.06
CA GLY A 237 37.72 -37.27 33.96
C GLY A 237 37.30 -35.80 33.87
N ALA A 238 38.18 -34.82 34.09
CA ALA A 238 39.24 -34.35 33.17
C ALA A 238 38.65 -33.55 32.00
N GLU A 239 39.10 -32.34 31.65
CA GLU A 239 40.23 -31.52 32.12
C GLU A 239 40.07 -30.12 31.47
N GLY A 240 40.70 -29.10 32.06
CA GLY A 240 40.85 -27.79 31.43
C GLY A 240 41.68 -26.82 32.28
N THR A 241 43.00 -26.92 32.24
CA THR A 241 44.04 -25.90 32.54
C THR A 241 45.30 -26.41 31.81
N GLU A 242 46.23 -25.64 31.22
CA GLU A 242 47.22 -24.71 31.82
C GLU A 242 47.79 -23.79 30.71
N THR A 243 47.92 -22.47 30.90
CA THR A 243 49.05 -21.68 31.48
C THR A 243 50.30 -21.54 30.60
N SER A 244 50.71 -20.29 30.32
CA SER A 244 52.07 -19.74 30.60
C SER A 244 52.19 -18.23 30.34
N ALA A 245 52.95 -17.57 31.24
CA ALA A 245 53.41 -16.17 31.28
C ALA A 245 54.59 -15.90 30.29
N GLU A 246 55.19 -14.73 30.04
CA GLU A 246 55.53 -13.50 30.80
C GLU A 246 55.72 -12.25 29.88
N ALA A 247 55.78 -11.08 30.54
CA ALA A 247 56.21 -9.69 30.24
C ALA A 247 57.02 -9.29 28.98
N ASP A 248 56.77 -8.08 28.44
CA ASP A 248 57.67 -6.89 28.40
C ASP A 248 56.98 -5.68 27.64
N THR A 249 57.32 -4.43 27.97
CA THR A 249 56.94 -3.16 27.28
C THR A 249 58.21 -2.29 27.23
N PRO A 250 58.43 -1.26 26.36
CA PRO A 250 57.55 -0.60 25.39
C PRO A 250 58.23 -0.20 24.03
N ALA A 251 57.49 0.47 23.13
CA ALA A 251 57.89 1.65 22.33
C ALA A 251 57.42 1.69 20.85
N ALA A 252 56.98 2.90 20.48
CA ALA A 252 57.12 3.57 19.17
C ALA A 252 56.15 3.24 18.01
N ALA A 253 55.25 4.21 17.79
CA ALA A 253 55.10 5.03 16.57
C ALA A 253 54.37 4.49 15.32
N ALA A 254 53.52 5.39 14.80
CA ALA A 254 53.20 5.64 13.38
C ALA A 254 52.23 4.62 12.72
N GLU A 255 51.22 4.97 11.90
CA GLU A 255 50.71 6.21 11.33
C GLU A 255 49.22 6.03 10.99
N VAL A 256 48.57 7.19 10.86
CA VAL A 256 47.25 7.46 10.28
C VAL A 256 47.20 7.01 8.81
N ALA A 257 46.08 6.41 8.39
CA ALA A 257 45.72 6.33 6.98
C ALA A 257 44.23 6.70 6.83
N GLU A 258 44.02 7.86 6.21
CA GLU A 258 42.75 8.38 5.72
C GLU A 258 42.32 7.53 4.52
N GLU A 259 41.05 7.10 4.45
CA GLU A 259 40.49 6.54 3.22
C GLU A 259 40.00 7.69 2.33
N GLU A 260 40.72 7.88 1.24
CA GLU A 260 40.45 8.84 0.17
C GLU A 260 39.33 8.33 -0.75
N ILE A 261 38.44 9.26 -1.07
CA ILE A 261 37.29 9.14 -1.95
C ILE A 261 37.82 9.27 -3.38
N VAL A 262 37.60 8.28 -4.24
CA VAL A 262 37.86 8.39 -5.68
C VAL A 262 36.55 8.25 -6.45
N GLU A 263 36.06 9.39 -6.94
CA GLU A 263 35.15 9.47 -8.08
C GLU A 263 35.94 9.16 -9.35
N GLU A 264 35.47 8.23 -10.17
CA GLU A 264 35.93 8.10 -11.55
C GLU A 264 34.73 8.10 -12.50
N GLY A 265 34.78 9.01 -13.48
CA GLY A 265 33.71 9.32 -14.41
C GLY A 265 33.46 8.22 -15.44
N VAL A 266 32.20 8.11 -15.85
CA VAL A 266 31.79 7.29 -16.99
C VAL A 266 31.64 8.22 -18.20
N GLU A 267 32.62 8.16 -19.10
CA GLU A 267 32.42 8.51 -20.50
C GLU A 267 31.94 7.28 -21.26
N SER A 268 31.05 7.54 -22.23
CA SER A 268 30.56 6.59 -23.22
C SER A 268 31.70 5.84 -23.91
N GLU A 269 31.47 4.62 -24.41
CA GLU A 269 31.56 4.26 -25.84
C GLU A 269 31.02 2.83 -26.07
N THR A 270 30.41 2.69 -27.23
CA THR A 270 29.88 1.50 -27.93
C THR A 270 30.80 0.28 -27.98
N GLY A 271 30.21 -0.92 -27.84
CA GLY A 271 30.88 -2.18 -28.15
C GLY A 271 29.93 -3.38 -28.13
N ALA A 272 29.32 -3.67 -29.28
CA ALA A 272 28.62 -4.93 -29.54
C ALA A 272 29.61 -6.05 -29.89
N ALA A 273 29.47 -7.24 -29.29
CA ALA A 273 29.64 -8.55 -29.93
C ALA A 273 29.40 -9.73 -28.95
N PRO A 274 28.99 -10.91 -29.44
CA PRO A 274 28.10 -11.84 -28.74
C PRO A 274 28.80 -13.11 -28.27
N THR A 275 28.29 -13.75 -27.21
CA THR A 275 28.52 -15.19 -26.98
C THR A 275 27.29 -15.84 -26.35
N ALA A 276 26.54 -16.59 -27.16
CA ALA A 276 25.60 -17.61 -26.74
C ALA A 276 25.90 -18.89 -27.55
N PRO A 277 25.89 -20.09 -26.96
CA PRO A 277 26.06 -21.32 -27.72
C PRO A 277 24.75 -21.68 -28.44
N ALA A 278 24.84 -21.84 -29.75
CA ALA A 278 23.78 -22.31 -30.64
C ALA A 278 23.60 -23.84 -30.51
N SER A 279 22.75 -24.28 -29.58
CA SER A 279 22.12 -25.61 -29.65
C SER A 279 20.89 -25.78 -28.74
N THR A 280 20.43 -24.71 -28.10
CA THR A 280 19.22 -24.70 -27.24
C THR A 280 18.10 -23.80 -27.77
N ALA A 281 18.34 -23.06 -28.85
CA ALA A 281 17.35 -22.19 -29.47
C ALA A 281 16.37 -22.96 -30.39
N GLU A 282 16.86 -23.92 -31.18
CA GLU A 282 15.98 -24.71 -32.07
C GLU A 282 14.98 -25.59 -31.31
N VAL A 283 15.34 -26.10 -30.13
CA VAL A 283 14.43 -26.95 -29.32
C VAL A 283 13.36 -26.11 -28.62
N ALA A 284 13.66 -24.85 -28.31
CA ALA A 284 12.71 -23.94 -27.66
C ALA A 284 11.71 -23.34 -28.67
N GLU A 285 12.12 -23.13 -29.92
CA GLU A 285 11.21 -22.69 -30.99
C GLU A 285 10.23 -23.80 -31.39
N GLU A 286 10.68 -25.07 -31.48
CA GLU A 286 9.77 -26.21 -31.76
C GLU A 286 8.77 -26.48 -30.61
N GLU A 287 9.16 -26.30 -29.34
CA GLU A 287 8.21 -26.44 -28.22
C GLU A 287 7.21 -25.27 -28.17
N LEU A 288 7.61 -24.05 -28.52
CA LEU A 288 6.72 -22.89 -28.57
C LEU A 288 5.75 -22.97 -29.75
N ASP A 289 6.20 -23.37 -30.94
CA ASP A 289 5.33 -23.58 -32.11
C ASP A 289 4.34 -24.74 -31.87
N ALA A 290 4.74 -25.77 -31.13
CA ALA A 290 3.83 -26.87 -30.75
C ALA A 290 2.79 -26.46 -29.70
N LEU A 291 3.14 -25.52 -28.82
CA LEU A 291 2.22 -24.93 -27.82
C LEU A 291 1.25 -23.93 -28.46
N ASP A 292 1.70 -23.09 -29.39
CA ASP A 292 0.82 -22.19 -30.14
C ASP A 292 -0.14 -22.98 -31.06
N ALA A 293 0.35 -24.03 -31.72
CA ALA A 293 -0.51 -24.91 -32.53
C ALA A 293 -1.53 -25.69 -31.67
N ALA A 294 -1.20 -26.05 -30.43
CA ALA A 294 -2.14 -26.69 -29.51
C ALA A 294 -3.23 -25.71 -29.03
N VAL A 295 -2.85 -24.46 -28.74
CA VAL A 295 -3.79 -23.40 -28.34
C VAL A 295 -4.71 -22.99 -29.49
N GLU A 296 -4.26 -23.01 -30.74
CA GLU A 296 -5.13 -22.81 -31.90
C GLU A 296 -6.11 -23.98 -32.14
N THR A 297 -5.76 -25.22 -31.74
CA THR A 297 -6.65 -26.38 -31.93
C THR A 297 -7.68 -26.60 -30.80
N ASP A 298 -7.47 -26.01 -29.62
CA ASP A 298 -8.37 -26.13 -28.46
C ASP A 298 -9.34 -24.93 -28.32
N LEU A 299 -9.32 -23.97 -29.25
CA LEU A 299 -10.39 -23.00 -29.42
C LEU A 299 -11.51 -23.65 -30.24
N ASP A 300 -12.49 -24.24 -29.55
CA ASP A 300 -13.69 -24.78 -30.18
C ASP A 300 -14.32 -23.73 -31.12
N GLU A 301 -14.70 -24.13 -32.34
CA GLU A 301 -15.40 -23.30 -33.34
C GLU A 301 -16.65 -22.61 -32.74
N GLU A 302 -17.22 -23.17 -31.66
CA GLU A 302 -18.32 -22.61 -30.87
C GLU A 302 -17.91 -21.32 -30.13
N THR A 303 -16.73 -21.28 -29.49
CA THR A 303 -16.27 -20.11 -28.73
C THR A 303 -15.81 -18.96 -29.62
N THR A 304 -15.29 -19.27 -30.81
CA THR A 304 -14.92 -18.25 -31.79
C THR A 304 -16.17 -17.66 -32.43
N ALA A 305 -17.19 -18.48 -32.71
CA ALA A 305 -18.48 -18.00 -33.20
C ALA A 305 -19.22 -17.13 -32.16
N GLU A 306 -19.21 -17.50 -30.88
CA GLU A 306 -19.78 -16.68 -29.80
C GLU A 306 -19.04 -15.34 -29.64
N ALA A 307 -17.71 -15.33 -29.81
CA ALA A 307 -16.92 -14.10 -29.76
C ALA A 307 -17.19 -13.19 -30.97
N GLU A 308 -17.34 -13.75 -32.17
CA GLU A 308 -17.71 -13.00 -33.38
C GLU A 308 -19.13 -12.43 -33.28
N GLU A 309 -20.10 -13.18 -32.73
CA GLU A 309 -21.47 -12.71 -32.50
C GLU A 309 -21.51 -11.56 -31.47
N LEU A 310 -20.73 -11.64 -30.39
CA LEU A 310 -20.60 -10.56 -29.40
C LEU A 310 -19.94 -9.30 -29.97
N VAL A 311 -18.94 -9.46 -30.85
CA VAL A 311 -18.31 -8.32 -31.53
C VAL A 311 -19.28 -7.69 -32.53
N GLU A 312 -20.06 -8.47 -33.28
CA GLU A 312 -21.12 -7.94 -34.14
C GLU A 312 -22.24 -7.26 -33.32
N GLU A 313 -22.59 -7.76 -32.14
CA GLU A 313 -23.56 -7.12 -31.25
C GLU A 313 -23.01 -5.80 -30.68
N MET A 314 -21.73 -5.76 -30.32
CA MET A 314 -21.05 -4.54 -29.87
C MET A 314 -20.90 -3.52 -31.00
N ASP A 315 -20.53 -3.93 -32.21
CA ASP A 315 -20.43 -3.05 -33.38
C ASP A 315 -21.81 -2.55 -33.84
N ALA A 316 -22.86 -3.37 -33.72
CA ALA A 316 -24.24 -2.96 -33.98
C ALA A 316 -24.76 -1.98 -32.92
N ALA A 317 -24.36 -2.16 -31.65
CA ALA A 317 -24.64 -1.21 -30.58
C ALA A 317 -23.87 0.10 -30.77
N GLU A 318 -22.61 0.04 -31.21
CA GLU A 318 -21.79 1.20 -31.54
C GLU A 318 -22.33 1.95 -32.78
N ALA A 319 -22.85 1.22 -33.78
CA ALA A 319 -23.55 1.82 -34.92
C ALA A 319 -24.88 2.48 -34.54
N ALA A 320 -25.61 1.93 -33.56
CA ALA A 320 -26.82 2.52 -33.01
C ALA A 320 -26.53 3.75 -32.12
N GLU A 321 -25.41 3.75 -31.39
CA GLU A 321 -24.91 4.94 -30.69
C GLU A 321 -24.39 5.99 -31.68
N ALA A 322 -23.78 5.60 -32.81
CA ALA A 322 -23.34 6.53 -33.85
C ALA A 322 -24.51 7.22 -34.57
N ASP A 323 -25.65 6.54 -34.76
CA ASP A 323 -26.84 7.11 -35.42
C ASP A 323 -27.63 8.06 -34.49
N THR A 324 -27.60 7.81 -33.17
CA THR A 324 -28.13 8.75 -32.16
C THR A 324 -27.20 9.95 -31.95
N THR A 325 -25.89 9.72 -32.06
CA THR A 325 -24.87 10.77 -31.99
C THR A 325 -24.86 11.64 -33.26
N ALA A 326 -25.19 11.11 -34.44
CA ALA A 326 -25.33 11.90 -35.67
C ALA A 326 -26.56 12.85 -35.65
N ALA A 327 -27.61 12.51 -34.90
CA ALA A 327 -28.76 13.39 -34.70
C ALA A 327 -28.48 14.52 -33.70
N ASP A 328 -27.57 14.31 -32.74
CA ASP A 328 -27.21 15.29 -31.70
C ASP A 328 -25.97 16.15 -32.10
N GLN A 329 -25.05 15.60 -32.89
CA GLN A 329 -23.83 16.30 -33.35
C GLN A 329 -24.04 17.19 -34.59
N ALA A 330 -25.24 17.25 -35.17
CA ALA A 330 -25.58 18.28 -36.14
C ALA A 330 -25.80 19.67 -35.51
N ALA A 331 -25.80 19.76 -34.16
CA ALA A 331 -25.96 21.02 -33.44
C ALA A 331 -24.62 21.63 -32.94
N ASP A 332 -23.50 20.90 -32.91
CA ASP A 332 -22.34 21.28 -32.09
C ASP A 332 -21.00 21.41 -32.84
N THR A 333 -21.02 21.80 -34.12
CA THR A 333 -19.78 22.22 -34.79
C THR A 333 -20.01 23.35 -35.79
N ALA A 334 -20.04 24.57 -35.27
CA ALA A 334 -19.73 25.77 -36.05
C ALA A 334 -19.13 26.84 -35.13
N GLY A 335 -17.79 26.98 -35.15
CA GLY A 335 -17.08 28.24 -34.91
C GLY A 335 -17.11 28.82 -33.49
N SER A 336 -15.91 29.06 -32.95
CA SER A 336 -15.60 30.08 -31.93
C SER A 336 -16.62 31.24 -31.91
N SER A 337 -17.59 31.17 -31.01
CA SER A 337 -18.42 32.30 -30.63
C SER A 337 -18.57 32.26 -29.13
N ALA A 338 -18.25 33.38 -28.48
CA ALA A 338 -18.41 33.51 -27.04
C ALA A 338 -19.86 33.19 -26.67
N ASP A 339 -20.04 32.35 -25.65
CA ASP A 339 -21.36 31.99 -25.15
C ASP A 339 -22.18 33.24 -24.88
N LEU A 340 -23.45 33.27 -25.32
CA LEU A 340 -24.40 34.38 -25.05
C LEU A 340 -24.57 34.68 -23.56
N THR A 341 -24.17 33.73 -22.69
CA THR A 341 -24.13 33.86 -21.23
C THR A 341 -22.99 34.75 -20.72
N ALA A 342 -22.04 35.13 -21.58
CA ALA A 342 -20.99 36.10 -21.26
C ALA A 342 -21.55 37.54 -21.15
N ILE A 343 -22.73 37.80 -21.72
CA ILE A 343 -23.40 39.12 -21.64
C ILE A 343 -23.96 39.30 -20.22
N ASP A 344 -23.62 40.41 -19.57
CA ASP A 344 -24.03 40.69 -18.19
C ASP A 344 -25.57 40.65 -18.04
N GLY A 345 -26.04 39.79 -17.14
CA GLY A 345 -27.46 39.59 -16.85
C GLY A 345 -28.20 38.59 -17.76
N VAL A 346 -27.55 38.01 -18.78
CA VAL A 346 -28.13 36.95 -19.62
C VAL A 346 -27.83 35.57 -19.03
N GLY A 347 -28.78 35.04 -18.25
CA GLY A 347 -28.72 33.66 -17.77
C GLY A 347 -29.13 32.62 -18.84
N GLU A 348 -28.92 31.33 -18.56
CA GLU A 348 -29.18 30.22 -19.50
C GLU A 348 -30.58 30.24 -20.12
N ALA A 349 -31.62 30.56 -19.33
CA ALA A 349 -33.00 30.62 -19.82
C ALA A 349 -33.21 31.72 -20.87
N LYS A 350 -32.54 32.87 -20.72
CA LYS A 350 -32.64 33.98 -21.70
C LYS A 350 -31.73 33.75 -22.90
N ALA A 351 -30.57 33.14 -22.69
CA ALA A 351 -29.72 32.67 -23.78
C ALA A 351 -30.46 31.65 -24.66
N ALA A 352 -31.25 30.75 -24.07
CA ALA A 352 -32.11 29.83 -24.81
C ALA A 352 -33.20 30.56 -25.61
N ALA A 353 -33.87 31.56 -25.01
CA ALA A 353 -34.88 32.36 -25.71
C ALA A 353 -34.30 33.17 -26.89
N LEU A 354 -33.08 33.71 -26.74
CA LEU A 354 -32.37 34.40 -27.84
C LEU A 354 -31.97 33.44 -28.96
N ARG A 355 -31.53 32.22 -28.62
CA ARG A 355 -31.25 31.16 -29.61
C ARG A 355 -32.51 30.74 -30.36
N GLU A 356 -33.64 30.62 -29.68
CA GLU A 356 -34.94 30.32 -30.30
C GLU A 356 -35.43 31.45 -31.22
N ALA A 357 -35.11 32.70 -30.88
CA ALA A 357 -35.34 33.87 -31.74
C ALA A 357 -34.35 33.99 -32.92
N GLY A 358 -33.37 33.09 -33.03
CA GLY A 358 -32.42 33.02 -34.15
C GLY A 358 -31.10 33.75 -33.93
N PHE A 359 -30.82 34.25 -32.72
CA PHE A 359 -29.54 34.85 -32.34
C PHE A 359 -28.72 33.80 -31.59
N SER A 360 -27.92 33.00 -32.31
CA SER A 360 -27.16 31.90 -31.71
C SER A 360 -25.76 32.31 -31.26
N THR A 361 -25.19 33.35 -31.86
CA THR A 361 -23.85 33.85 -31.55
C THR A 361 -23.86 35.29 -31.05
N LEU A 362 -22.79 35.69 -30.35
CA LEU A 362 -22.64 37.07 -29.87
C LEU A 362 -22.58 38.09 -31.03
N ASP A 363 -22.09 37.67 -32.20
CA ASP A 363 -22.11 38.48 -33.43
C ASP A 363 -23.52 38.70 -34.00
N ASP A 364 -24.42 37.73 -33.84
CA ASP A 364 -25.82 37.89 -34.26
C ASP A 364 -26.53 38.93 -33.38
N VAL A 365 -26.25 38.92 -32.07
CA VAL A 365 -26.78 39.92 -31.13
C VAL A 365 -26.20 41.32 -31.40
N ARG A 366 -24.94 41.41 -31.83
CA ARG A 366 -24.30 42.68 -32.27
C ARG A 366 -24.99 43.27 -33.51
N ALA A 367 -25.41 42.43 -34.45
CA ALA A 367 -26.01 42.86 -35.71
C ALA A 367 -27.51 43.19 -35.61
N ALA A 368 -28.17 42.73 -34.55
CA ALA A 368 -29.60 42.93 -34.30
C ALA A 368 -29.92 44.35 -33.83
N SER A 369 -31.12 44.84 -34.16
CA SER A 369 -31.63 46.08 -33.55
C SER A 369 -32.28 45.80 -32.20
N GLU A 370 -32.35 46.81 -31.33
CA GLU A 370 -33.04 46.71 -30.02
C GLU A 370 -34.49 46.20 -30.15
N ALA A 371 -35.16 46.55 -31.26
CA ALA A 371 -36.52 46.08 -31.54
C ALA A 371 -36.57 44.57 -31.84
N ASP A 372 -35.59 44.04 -32.58
CA ASP A 372 -35.52 42.62 -32.94
C ASP A 372 -35.18 41.75 -31.71
N LEU A 373 -34.35 42.27 -30.80
CA LEU A 373 -34.04 41.60 -29.53
C LEU A 373 -35.23 41.63 -28.56
N ALA A 374 -36.03 42.70 -28.58
CA ALA A 374 -37.20 42.85 -27.70
C ALA A 374 -38.34 41.88 -28.05
N GLU A 375 -38.39 41.37 -29.29
CA GLU A 375 -39.36 40.37 -29.74
C GLU A 375 -39.08 38.97 -29.18
N ALA A 376 -37.87 38.71 -28.67
CA ALA A 376 -37.52 37.44 -28.03
C ALA A 376 -38.26 37.27 -26.69
N GLU A 377 -38.73 36.04 -26.43
CA GLU A 377 -39.56 35.74 -25.27
C GLU A 377 -38.81 36.02 -23.96
N GLY A 378 -39.33 36.96 -23.16
CA GLY A 378 -38.75 37.30 -21.84
C GLY A 378 -37.58 38.29 -21.86
N VAL A 379 -37.20 38.82 -23.04
CA VAL A 379 -36.24 39.92 -23.16
C VAL A 379 -36.99 41.25 -22.98
N GLY A 380 -37.89 41.63 -23.89
CA GLY A 380 -38.61 42.91 -23.82
C GLY A 380 -37.70 44.15 -23.95
N GLU A 381 -38.29 45.31 -24.20
CA GLU A 381 -37.56 46.54 -24.60
C GLU A 381 -36.48 46.97 -23.59
N ALA A 382 -36.80 46.98 -22.29
CA ALA A 382 -35.86 47.42 -21.24
C ALA A 382 -34.69 46.46 -20.99
N PHE A 383 -34.79 45.19 -21.42
CA PHE A 383 -33.70 44.23 -21.31
C PHE A 383 -32.89 44.17 -22.61
N ALA A 384 -33.53 44.40 -23.77
CA ALA A 384 -32.84 44.53 -25.05
C ALA A 384 -31.78 45.65 -25.01
N GLU A 385 -32.13 46.81 -24.46
CA GLU A 385 -31.19 47.93 -24.23
C GLU A 385 -30.00 47.52 -23.32
N ARG A 386 -30.25 46.70 -22.29
CA ARG A 386 -29.20 46.18 -21.40
C ARG A 386 -28.29 45.17 -22.11
N ILE A 387 -28.85 44.33 -22.98
CA ILE A 387 -28.07 43.37 -23.77
C ILE A 387 -27.14 44.12 -24.73
N THR A 388 -27.63 45.15 -25.43
CA THR A 388 -26.80 45.97 -26.33
C THR A 388 -25.70 46.72 -25.58
N ASP A 389 -26.00 47.26 -24.40
CA ASP A 389 -25.00 47.89 -23.53
C ASP A 389 -23.96 46.89 -23.01
N GLY A 390 -24.40 45.68 -22.62
CA GLY A 390 -23.54 44.61 -22.12
C GLY A 390 -22.58 44.07 -23.18
N VAL A 391 -23.04 43.95 -24.43
CA VAL A 391 -22.20 43.59 -25.58
C VAL A 391 -21.15 44.67 -25.86
N ALA A 392 -21.54 45.95 -25.82
CA ALA A 392 -20.60 47.06 -26.00
C ALA A 392 -19.53 47.14 -24.89
N ALA A 393 -19.85 46.70 -23.67
CA ALA A 393 -18.90 46.62 -22.56
C ALA A 393 -17.85 45.52 -22.77
N LEU A 394 -18.25 44.34 -23.27
CA LEU A 394 -17.33 43.24 -23.59
C LEU A 394 -16.33 43.62 -24.70
N ASP A 395 -16.76 44.43 -25.66
CA ASP A 395 -15.88 44.93 -26.73
C ASP A 395 -14.81 45.90 -26.19
N ALA A 396 -15.15 46.74 -25.21
CA ALA A 396 -14.20 47.66 -24.57
C ALA A 396 -13.13 46.92 -23.73
N GLU A 397 -13.46 45.76 -23.17
CA GLU A 397 -12.53 44.91 -22.42
C GLU A 397 -11.57 44.16 -23.36
N GLY A 398 -12.07 43.70 -24.53
CA GLY A 398 -11.28 42.99 -25.54
C GLY A 398 -10.15 43.82 -26.18
N GLU A 399 -10.33 45.14 -26.37
CA GLU A 399 -9.31 46.00 -26.98
C GLU A 399 -8.10 46.30 -26.07
N THR A 400 -8.21 46.07 -24.75
CA THR A 400 -7.11 46.32 -23.80
C THR A 400 -6.15 45.14 -23.58
N GLY A 401 -6.53 43.93 -24.04
CA GLY A 401 -5.77 42.69 -23.81
C GLY A 401 -4.70 42.33 -24.87
N GLY A 402 -4.65 43.04 -26.00
CA GLY A 402 -3.75 42.73 -27.12
C GLY A 402 -2.39 43.43 -27.03
N GLY A 403 -1.52 43.04 -26.09
CA GLY A 403 -0.21 43.69 -25.98
C GLY A 403 0.79 43.08 -25.01
N ASN A 404 1.09 41.78 -25.11
CA ASN A 404 2.39 41.26 -24.63
C ASN A 404 2.75 39.89 -25.26
N GLU A 405 3.16 39.88 -26.53
CA GLU A 405 4.03 38.81 -27.04
C GLU A 405 5.48 39.31 -26.97
N GLY A 406 6.25 38.71 -26.06
CA GLY A 406 7.64 39.10 -25.83
C GLY A 406 8.42 38.07 -25.01
N GLY A 407 8.93 37.05 -25.71
CA GLY A 407 10.27 36.46 -25.51
C GLY A 407 10.63 35.84 -24.15
N GLY A 408 10.79 34.52 -24.15
CA GLY A 408 11.56 33.79 -23.14
C GLY A 408 12.13 32.52 -23.77
N ALA A 409 13.44 32.54 -23.98
CA ALA A 409 14.26 31.48 -24.58
C ALA A 409 14.41 30.24 -23.70
#